data_AF-R1IAX4-F1
#
_entry.id   AF-R1IAX4-F1
#
_cell.length_a   1.000
_cell.length_b   1.000
_cell.length_c   1.000
_cell.angle_alpha   90.00
_cell.angle_beta   90.00
_cell.angle_gamma   90.00
#
_symmetry.space_group_name_H-M   'P 1'
#
loop_
_entity.id
_entity.type
_entity.pdbx_description
1 polymer ?
#
loop_
_entity_poly.entity_id
_entity_poly.type
_entity_poly.pdbx_seq_one_letter_code
_entity_poly.pdbx_strand_id
1 'polypeptide(L)'
;MTTRSRLRALAIGLATTLPLVGGTTAAVADPATTVSVSGSGHGLLPGDRFPMWAGEPVTFGLDAHATPQPGNPWHATGQWQAVHTEPDGSLYAAFGGTIDTLTAAGSLAVLNGVVTWKNNPGNPDLPMIGTPVALSVADRPDGDRVGFAWGFAGEPVAPGQAHVPFLALDQSTLTVHTPVPGPRGGVPGSRNGLPERHIKGTLDQGGRKIKVNADAPAGAPPSAATGTITISDGAATTFDATVTELDASGPVAIATATVTAGSDRSLIGRRISVSVYDGGRFDWADVVPPGQEVLPYQGVVPWRPAIRSDLTVLD
;
A
#
# COMPACT_ATOMS: atom_id res chain seq x y z
N MET A 1 -37.33 -70.76 -63.44
CA MET A 1 -38.63 -70.40 -62.84
C MET A 1 -38.36 -69.37 -61.75
N THR A 2 -38.54 -68.06 -62.01
CA THR A 2 -39.77 -67.28 -61.64
C THR A 2 -40.01 -67.30 -60.11
N THR A 3 -40.12 -66.20 -59.35
CA THR A 3 -40.38 -64.78 -59.65
C THR A 3 -40.26 -63.94 -58.36
N ARG A 4 -39.84 -62.67 -58.51
CA ARG A 4 -40.30 -61.42 -57.85
C ARG A 4 -40.42 -61.31 -56.31
N SER A 5 -39.85 -60.24 -55.76
CA SER A 5 -40.64 -59.12 -55.21
C SER A 5 -39.80 -57.84 -55.04
N ARG A 6 -40.44 -56.69 -55.28
CA ARG A 6 -39.91 -55.33 -55.29
C ARG A 6 -39.95 -54.72 -53.90
N LEU A 7 -39.02 -53.83 -53.58
CA LEU A 7 -39.26 -52.68 -52.68
C LEU A 7 -38.39 -51.50 -53.13
N ARG A 8 -39.05 -50.35 -53.34
CA ARG A 8 -38.44 -49.03 -53.59
C ARG A 8 -38.33 -48.30 -52.25
N ALA A 9 -37.21 -47.63 -51.99
CA ALA A 9 -37.11 -46.39 -51.22
C ALA A 9 -35.68 -45.83 -51.44
N LEU A 10 -35.56 -44.76 -52.24
CA LEU A 10 -35.36 -43.37 -51.80
C LEU A 10 -33.89 -43.09 -51.40
N ALA A 11 -33.12 -42.57 -52.36
CA ALA A 11 -31.77 -42.06 -52.16
C ALA A 11 -31.83 -40.57 -51.79
N ILE A 12 -31.28 -40.21 -50.64
CA ILE A 12 -31.07 -38.83 -50.19
C ILE A 12 -29.56 -38.55 -50.27
N GLY A 13 -29.24 -37.39 -50.86
CA GLY A 13 -27.91 -36.99 -51.30
C GLY A 13 -26.86 -36.87 -50.19
N LEU A 14 -25.63 -37.19 -50.59
CA LEU A 14 -24.41 -37.15 -49.82
C LEU A 14 -23.89 -35.71 -49.75
N ALA A 15 -23.91 -35.09 -48.57
CA ALA A 15 -23.21 -33.84 -48.30
C ALA A 15 -21.81 -34.14 -47.76
N THR A 16 -20.78 -33.66 -48.46
CA THR A 16 -19.38 -33.73 -48.04
C THR A 16 -19.10 -32.71 -46.94
N THR A 17 -18.76 -33.19 -45.73
CA THR A 17 -18.27 -32.37 -44.62
C THR A 17 -16.74 -32.40 -44.58
N LEU A 18 -16.10 -31.21 -44.60
CA LEU A 18 -14.67 -31.06 -44.32
C LEU A 18 -14.40 -31.25 -42.81
N PRO A 19 -13.28 -31.88 -42.40
CA PRO A 19 -12.86 -31.90 -41.01
C PRO A 19 -12.26 -30.54 -40.61
N LEU A 20 -12.90 -29.86 -39.66
CA LEU A 20 -12.29 -28.77 -38.90
C LEU A 20 -11.20 -29.37 -38.00
N VAL A 21 -9.94 -28.98 -38.26
CA VAL A 21 -8.83 -29.22 -37.33
C VAL A 21 -9.06 -28.32 -36.12
N GLY A 22 -9.62 -28.88 -35.05
CA GLY A 22 -9.76 -28.20 -33.76
C GLY A 22 -8.40 -27.98 -33.12
N GLY A 23 -7.79 -26.83 -33.38
CA GLY A 23 -6.67 -26.35 -32.58
C GLY A 23 -7.18 -26.01 -31.18
N THR A 24 -6.86 -26.86 -30.21
CA THR A 24 -6.91 -26.46 -28.80
C THR A 24 -5.87 -25.38 -28.59
N THR A 25 -6.30 -24.11 -28.61
CA THR A 25 -5.50 -23.03 -28.05
C THR A 25 -5.31 -23.35 -26.57
N ALA A 26 -4.12 -23.78 -26.18
CA ALA A 26 -3.72 -23.77 -24.79
C ALA A 26 -3.99 -22.35 -24.27
N ALA A 27 -4.86 -22.21 -23.28
CA ALA A 27 -5.01 -20.97 -22.57
C ALA A 27 -3.61 -20.60 -22.05
N VAL A 28 -3.06 -19.51 -22.56
CA VAL A 28 -1.86 -18.92 -22.00
C VAL A 28 -2.22 -18.62 -20.55
N ALA A 29 -1.55 -19.28 -19.61
CA ALA A 29 -1.67 -18.94 -18.20
C ALA A 29 -1.32 -17.45 -18.08
N ASP A 30 -2.29 -16.66 -17.60
CA ASP A 30 -2.09 -15.25 -17.31
C ASP A 30 -0.84 -15.13 -16.42
N PRO A 31 0.20 -14.35 -16.79
CA PRO A 31 1.39 -14.20 -15.97
C PRO A 31 0.96 -13.83 -14.55
N ALA A 32 1.41 -14.64 -13.60
CA ALA A 32 0.98 -14.63 -12.21
C ALA A 32 0.77 -13.20 -11.68
N THR A 33 -0.47 -12.89 -11.30
CA THR A 33 -0.87 -11.66 -10.61
C THR A 33 -0.39 -11.61 -9.16
N THR A 34 0.56 -12.47 -8.80
CA THR A 34 1.11 -12.62 -7.46
C THR A 34 1.97 -11.42 -7.12
N VAL A 35 1.68 -10.83 -5.96
CA VAL A 35 2.55 -9.85 -5.32
C VAL A 35 3.24 -10.51 -4.13
N SER A 36 4.49 -10.14 -3.84
CA SER A 36 5.16 -10.62 -2.64
C SER A 36 6.13 -9.59 -2.08
N VAL A 37 6.40 -9.69 -0.79
CA VAL A 37 7.50 -9.01 -0.12
C VAL A 37 8.27 -10.04 0.69
N SER A 38 9.59 -10.01 0.59
CA SER A 38 10.44 -10.92 1.34
C SER A 38 11.77 -10.28 1.70
N GLY A 39 12.42 -10.79 2.74
CA GLY A 39 13.75 -10.37 3.17
C GLY A 39 13.77 -9.79 4.59
N SER A 40 14.87 -9.13 4.92
CA SER A 40 15.07 -8.50 6.23
C SER A 40 15.73 -7.14 6.12
N GLY A 41 15.42 -6.24 7.03
CA GLY A 41 16.01 -4.92 7.11
C GLY A 41 16.39 -4.53 8.54
N HIS A 42 17.51 -3.84 8.71
CA HIS A 42 17.96 -3.26 9.97
C HIS A 42 18.01 -1.73 9.84
N GLY A 43 17.64 -1.02 10.91
CA GLY A 43 17.73 0.43 10.99
C GLY A 43 17.75 0.93 12.43
N LEU A 44 17.88 2.24 12.61
CA LEU A 44 17.89 2.89 13.92
C LEU A 44 16.64 3.75 14.09
N LEU A 45 15.98 3.64 15.24
CA LEU A 45 14.78 4.42 15.53
C LEU A 45 15.10 5.93 15.54
N PRO A 46 14.41 6.77 14.74
CA PRO A 46 14.71 8.19 14.65
C PRO A 46 14.16 8.95 15.87
N GLY A 47 14.98 9.85 16.43
CA GLY A 47 14.65 10.52 17.70
C GLY A 47 13.53 11.57 17.61
N ASP A 48 13.19 12.05 16.42
CA ASP A 48 12.04 12.95 16.21
C ASP A 48 10.69 12.21 16.32
N ARG A 49 10.65 10.90 16.04
CA ARG A 49 9.45 10.06 16.19
C ARG A 49 9.47 9.17 17.42
N PHE A 50 10.64 8.74 17.87
CA PHE A 50 10.82 7.88 19.04
C PHE A 50 11.82 8.49 20.03
N PRO A 51 11.48 9.62 20.70
CA PRO A 51 12.45 10.32 21.55
C PRO A 51 13.05 9.45 22.66
N MET A 52 12.26 8.52 23.20
CA MET A 52 12.68 7.62 24.29
C MET A 52 13.56 6.45 23.83
N TRP A 53 13.56 6.11 22.54
CA TRP A 53 14.32 5.01 21.95
C TRP A 53 15.23 5.50 20.82
N ALA A 54 15.61 6.78 20.87
CA ALA A 54 16.34 7.42 19.80
C ALA A 54 17.70 6.73 19.58
N GLY A 55 17.93 6.27 18.35
CA GLY A 55 19.15 5.56 17.97
C GLY A 55 19.17 4.08 18.34
N GLU A 56 18.09 3.54 18.92
CA GLU A 56 18.04 2.12 19.26
C GLU A 56 17.83 1.26 18.01
N PRO A 57 18.55 0.11 17.90
CA PRO A 57 18.42 -0.76 16.73
C PRO A 57 17.07 -1.47 16.65
N VAL A 58 16.55 -1.55 15.43
CA VAL A 58 15.38 -2.36 15.09
C VAL A 58 15.64 -3.17 13.81
N THR A 59 15.23 -4.44 13.83
CA THR A 59 15.29 -5.34 12.67
C THR A 59 13.89 -5.81 12.31
N PHE A 60 13.58 -5.82 11.02
CA PHE A 60 12.36 -6.36 10.44
C PHE A 60 12.69 -7.60 9.61
N GLY A 61 11.84 -8.61 9.70
CA GLY A 61 11.83 -9.75 8.78
C GLY A 61 10.45 -9.92 8.19
N LEU A 62 10.37 -10.03 6.87
CA LEU A 62 9.11 -10.15 6.14
C LEU A 62 9.19 -11.31 5.17
N ASP A 63 8.12 -12.08 5.08
CA ASP A 63 7.90 -13.08 4.03
C ASP A 63 6.40 -13.23 3.83
N ALA A 64 5.86 -12.55 2.83
CA ALA A 64 4.45 -12.57 2.52
C ALA A 64 4.21 -12.55 1.02
N HIS A 65 3.17 -13.26 0.60
CA HIS A 65 2.70 -13.24 -0.78
C HIS A 65 1.18 -13.18 -0.82
N ALA A 66 0.65 -12.49 -1.82
CA ALA A 66 -0.77 -12.47 -2.12
C ALA A 66 -0.99 -12.98 -3.53
N THR A 67 -1.98 -13.85 -3.66
CA THR A 67 -2.48 -14.30 -4.95
C THR A 67 -3.93 -13.87 -5.03
N PRO A 68 -4.33 -13.08 -6.04
CA PRO A 68 -5.70 -12.61 -6.15
C PRO A 68 -6.69 -13.78 -6.15
N GLN A 69 -7.69 -13.72 -5.28
CA GLN A 69 -8.79 -14.67 -5.23
C GLN A 69 -10.09 -14.00 -5.71
N PRO A 70 -11.03 -14.75 -6.32
CA PRO A 70 -12.36 -14.23 -6.62
C PRO A 70 -13.02 -13.67 -5.34
N GLY A 71 -13.37 -12.39 -5.35
CA GLY A 71 -13.98 -11.71 -4.20
C GLY A 71 -13.00 -11.21 -3.12
N ASN A 72 -11.72 -11.58 -3.18
CA ASN A 72 -10.67 -11.03 -2.34
C ASN A 72 -9.34 -10.92 -3.11
N PRO A 73 -9.14 -9.84 -3.88
CA PRO A 73 -7.91 -9.66 -4.66
C PRO A 73 -6.66 -9.43 -3.78
N TRP A 74 -6.82 -9.25 -2.47
CA TRP A 74 -5.77 -8.88 -1.52
C TRP A 74 -5.45 -9.97 -0.50
N HIS A 75 -6.02 -11.18 -0.68
CA HIS A 75 -5.78 -12.29 0.23
C HIS A 75 -4.30 -12.67 0.24
N ALA A 76 -3.66 -12.44 1.38
CA ALA A 76 -2.26 -12.72 1.58
C ALA A 76 -2.06 -13.85 2.59
N THR A 77 -0.94 -14.53 2.43
CA THR A 77 -0.39 -15.43 3.43
C THR A 77 1.07 -15.10 3.62
N GLY A 78 1.47 -14.93 4.88
CA GLY A 78 2.85 -14.59 5.19
C GLY A 78 3.12 -14.49 6.67
N GLN A 79 4.38 -14.28 6.99
CA GLN A 79 4.87 -14.00 8.32
C GLN A 79 5.61 -12.66 8.35
N TRP A 80 5.65 -12.07 9.53
CA TRP A 80 6.45 -10.89 9.81
C TRP A 80 7.04 -10.98 11.21
N GLN A 81 8.15 -10.29 11.43
CA GLN A 81 8.74 -10.11 12.74
C GLN A 81 9.43 -8.75 12.86
N ALA A 82 9.44 -8.22 14.08
CA ALA A 82 10.21 -7.05 14.48
C ALA A 82 11.01 -7.41 15.75
N VAL A 83 12.28 -7.01 15.76
CA VAL A 83 13.19 -7.16 16.91
C VAL A 83 13.77 -5.80 17.22
N HIS A 84 13.54 -5.31 18.43
CA HIS A 84 14.05 -4.07 18.97
C HIS A 84 15.02 -4.41 20.10
N THR A 85 16.25 -3.92 19.98
CA THR A 85 17.30 -4.09 20.98
C THR A 85 17.72 -2.76 21.56
N GLU A 86 18.23 -2.76 22.78
CA GLU A 86 18.90 -1.60 23.36
C GLU A 86 20.28 -1.38 22.70
N PRO A 87 20.95 -0.23 22.92
CA PRO A 87 22.26 0.05 22.32
C PRO A 87 23.36 -0.94 22.72
N ASP A 88 23.22 -1.65 23.84
CA ASP A 88 24.13 -2.69 24.29
C ASP A 88 23.88 -4.07 23.64
N GLY A 89 22.87 -4.15 22.78
CA GLY A 89 22.45 -5.37 22.08
C GLY A 89 21.52 -6.27 22.90
N SER A 90 21.16 -5.89 24.12
CA SER A 90 20.16 -6.62 24.90
C SER A 90 18.78 -6.49 24.25
N LEU A 91 17.97 -7.54 24.36
CA LEU A 91 16.64 -7.56 23.78
C LEU A 91 15.71 -6.65 24.58
N TYR A 92 15.10 -5.66 23.93
CA TYR A 92 14.00 -4.89 24.50
C TYR A 92 12.67 -5.59 24.21
N ALA A 93 12.40 -5.87 22.92
CA ALA A 93 11.22 -6.60 22.47
C ALA A 93 11.45 -7.34 21.15
N ALA A 94 10.94 -8.56 21.04
CA ALA A 94 10.81 -9.30 19.79
C ALA A 94 9.38 -9.79 19.66
N PHE A 95 8.76 -9.59 18.51
CA PHE A 95 7.40 -10.03 18.27
C PHE A 95 7.16 -10.19 16.78
N GLY A 96 6.09 -10.91 16.44
CA GLY A 96 5.73 -11.13 15.06
C GLY A 96 4.42 -11.86 14.94
N GLY A 97 4.07 -12.20 13.71
CA GLY A 97 2.91 -13.01 13.43
C GLY A 97 2.58 -13.10 11.97
N THR A 98 1.28 -13.17 11.68
CA THR A 98 0.78 -13.49 10.35
C THR A 98 0.37 -12.23 9.59
N ILE A 99 0.59 -12.25 8.28
CA ILE A 99 0.04 -11.28 7.32
C ILE A 99 -1.18 -11.91 6.65
N ASP A 100 -2.29 -11.18 6.64
CA ASP A 100 -3.56 -11.59 6.00
C ASP A 100 -3.92 -10.71 4.79
N THR A 101 -3.33 -9.53 4.71
CA THR A 101 -3.54 -8.56 3.64
C THR A 101 -2.19 -8.08 3.14
N LEU A 102 -1.97 -8.16 1.84
CA LEU A 102 -0.79 -7.60 1.17
C LEU A 102 -1.26 -6.99 -0.13
N THR A 103 -0.88 -5.74 -0.33
CA THR A 103 -0.94 -5.12 -1.65
C THR A 103 0.39 -4.48 -1.98
N ALA A 104 0.75 -4.47 -3.26
CA ALA A 104 1.97 -3.82 -3.71
C ALA A 104 1.81 -3.20 -5.09
N ALA A 105 2.58 -2.15 -5.35
CA ALA A 105 2.77 -1.59 -6.68
C ALA A 105 4.16 -1.00 -6.83
N GLY A 106 4.79 -1.37 -7.94
CA GLY A 106 6.19 -1.07 -8.16
C GLY A 106 7.04 -1.57 -7.01
N SER A 107 7.71 -0.63 -6.34
CA SER A 107 8.57 -0.86 -5.18
C SER A 107 7.89 -0.72 -3.81
N LEU A 108 6.61 -0.35 -3.75
CA LEU A 108 5.90 -0.21 -2.49
C LEU A 108 5.07 -1.45 -2.19
N ALA A 109 5.16 -1.98 -0.97
CA ALA A 109 4.21 -2.92 -0.41
C ALA A 109 3.55 -2.34 0.85
N VAL A 110 2.27 -2.67 1.05
CA VAL A 110 1.48 -2.40 2.25
C VAL A 110 0.94 -3.72 2.77
N LEU A 111 1.12 -3.97 4.05
CA LEU A 111 0.75 -5.21 4.71
C LEU A 111 -0.05 -4.94 5.97
N ASN A 112 -1.08 -5.74 6.20
CA ASN A 112 -1.75 -5.83 7.48
C ASN A 112 -1.71 -7.26 8.00
N GLY A 113 -1.73 -7.37 9.32
CA GLY A 113 -1.64 -8.65 9.97
C GLY A 113 -1.98 -8.56 11.44
N VAL A 114 -1.65 -9.62 12.16
CA VAL A 114 -1.86 -9.72 13.60
C VAL A 114 -0.61 -10.28 14.27
N VAL A 115 -0.38 -9.86 15.51
CA VAL A 115 0.69 -10.42 16.34
C VAL A 115 0.25 -11.80 16.84
N THR A 116 1.06 -12.83 16.63
CA THR A 116 0.78 -14.21 17.09
C THR A 116 1.80 -14.72 18.10
N TRP A 117 2.96 -14.07 18.23
CA TRP A 117 3.95 -14.38 19.26
C TRP A 117 4.66 -13.11 19.76
N LYS A 118 5.18 -13.16 20.99
CA LYS A 118 6.00 -12.10 21.59
C LYS A 118 7.05 -12.65 22.56
N ASN A 119 8.14 -11.92 22.71
CA ASN A 119 9.14 -11.97 23.76
C ASN A 119 9.52 -10.51 24.10
N ASN A 120 8.92 -9.95 25.15
CA ASN A 120 9.04 -8.53 25.48
C ASN A 120 9.55 -8.37 26.93
N PRO A 121 10.84 -8.60 27.20
CA PRO A 121 11.41 -8.42 28.54
C PRO A 121 11.32 -6.96 29.02
N GLY A 122 11.33 -5.97 28.12
CA GLY A 122 11.17 -4.55 28.47
C GLY A 122 9.78 -4.19 28.99
N ASN A 123 8.75 -4.95 28.59
CA ASN A 123 7.39 -4.83 29.13
C ASN A 123 6.62 -6.17 29.03
N PRO A 124 6.82 -7.11 29.97
CA PRO A 124 6.27 -8.46 29.89
C PRO A 124 4.74 -8.52 29.87
N ASP A 125 4.08 -7.55 30.51
CA ASP A 125 2.63 -7.53 30.70
C ASP A 125 1.87 -6.86 29.54
N LEU A 126 2.57 -6.25 28.58
CA LEU A 126 1.94 -5.58 27.43
C LEU A 126 1.12 -6.59 26.60
N PRO A 127 -0.21 -6.41 26.42
CA PRO A 127 -1.04 -7.36 25.68
C PRO A 127 -0.87 -7.18 24.16
N MET A 128 0.13 -7.85 23.59
CA MET A 128 0.45 -7.73 22.15
C MET A 128 -0.28 -8.77 21.30
N ILE A 129 -0.45 -10.00 21.79
CA ILE A 129 -1.01 -11.11 21.01
C ILE A 129 -2.45 -10.81 20.58
N GLY A 130 -2.76 -11.08 19.31
CA GLY A 130 -4.06 -10.84 18.71
C GLY A 130 -4.33 -9.39 18.30
N THR A 131 -3.39 -8.47 18.57
CA THR A 131 -3.55 -7.08 18.15
C THR A 131 -3.16 -6.89 16.68
N PRO A 132 -3.85 -5.98 15.96
CA PRO A 132 -3.58 -5.72 14.55
C PRO A 132 -2.28 -4.93 14.36
N VAL A 133 -1.66 -5.11 13.19
CA VAL A 133 -0.48 -4.33 12.77
C VAL A 133 -0.63 -3.84 11.33
N ALA A 134 0.05 -2.75 11.04
CA ALA A 134 0.21 -2.21 9.69
C ALA A 134 1.70 -2.02 9.40
N LEU A 135 2.12 -2.43 8.22
CA LEU A 135 3.49 -2.31 7.73
C LEU A 135 3.47 -1.74 6.32
N SER A 136 4.47 -0.94 5.97
CA SER A 136 4.76 -0.54 4.61
C SER A 136 6.25 -0.73 4.32
N VAL A 137 6.57 -1.11 3.08
CA VAL A 137 7.94 -1.34 2.63
C VAL A 137 8.13 -0.60 1.33
N ALA A 138 9.17 0.24 1.25
CA ALA A 138 9.65 0.79 -0.01
C ALA A 138 11.00 0.15 -0.36
N ASP A 139 11.01 -0.66 -1.42
CA ASP A 139 12.20 -1.29 -2.03
C ASP A 139 12.88 -0.29 -2.97
N ARG A 140 14.01 0.30 -2.55
CA ARG A 140 14.61 1.42 -3.26
C ARG A 140 16.08 1.18 -3.62
N PRO A 141 16.54 1.65 -4.80
CA PRO A 141 17.94 1.53 -5.18
C PRO A 141 18.90 2.30 -4.25
N ASP A 142 18.42 3.33 -3.56
CA ASP A 142 19.18 4.17 -2.62
C ASP A 142 19.01 3.78 -1.14
N GLY A 143 18.27 2.70 -0.86
CA GLY A 143 18.09 2.14 0.49
C GLY A 143 16.63 1.97 0.86
N ASP A 144 16.30 0.78 1.35
CA ASP A 144 14.93 0.43 1.70
C ASP A 144 14.43 1.19 2.91
N ARG A 145 13.11 1.33 2.98
CA ARG A 145 12.43 1.95 4.10
C ARG A 145 11.25 1.13 4.57
N VAL A 146 10.97 1.21 5.86
CA VAL A 146 9.81 0.57 6.51
C VAL A 146 8.98 1.61 7.25
N GLY A 147 7.66 1.51 7.15
CA GLY A 147 6.71 2.19 8.00
C GLY A 147 5.93 1.17 8.80
N PHE A 148 5.55 1.49 10.04
CA PHE A 148 4.84 0.56 10.89
C PHE A 148 3.88 1.24 11.87
N ALA A 149 2.80 0.54 12.22
CA ALA A 149 1.93 0.83 13.35
C ALA A 149 1.57 -0.44 14.10
N TRP A 150 1.54 -0.32 15.42
CA TRP A 150 1.29 -1.42 16.34
C TRP A 150 -0.01 -1.16 17.11
N GLY A 151 -1.03 -2.00 16.91
CA GLY A 151 -2.31 -1.87 17.62
C GLY A 151 -2.15 -1.92 19.15
N PHE A 152 -1.19 -2.71 19.65
CA PHE A 152 -0.88 -2.79 21.08
C PHE A 152 -0.22 -1.53 21.66
N ALA A 153 0.26 -0.61 20.82
CA ALA A 153 0.81 0.68 21.25
C ALA A 153 -0.27 1.79 21.32
N GLY A 154 -1.55 1.42 21.16
CA GLY A 154 -2.66 2.36 21.14
C GLY A 154 -2.92 2.98 19.77
N GLU A 155 -2.16 2.60 18.74
CA GLU A 155 -2.37 3.05 17.37
C GLU A 155 -3.62 2.38 16.79
N PRO A 156 -4.58 3.14 16.24
CA PRO A 156 -5.66 2.56 15.46
C PRO A 156 -5.04 1.90 14.21
N VAL A 157 -5.40 0.64 13.96
CA VAL A 157 -5.01 -0.09 12.75
C VAL A 157 -6.27 -0.62 12.08
N ALA A 158 -6.68 0.03 11.00
CA ALA A 158 -7.74 -0.43 10.12
C ALA A 158 -7.20 -1.37 9.02
N PRO A 159 -8.03 -2.26 8.46
CA PRO A 159 -7.66 -3.01 7.26
C PRO A 159 -7.25 -2.06 6.12
N GLY A 160 -6.13 -2.37 5.44
CA GLY A 160 -5.54 -1.53 4.40
C GLY A 160 -4.70 -0.37 4.93
N GLN A 161 -4.63 -0.15 6.25
CA GLN A 161 -3.83 0.93 6.82
C GLN A 161 -2.33 0.73 6.63
N ALA A 162 -1.64 1.82 6.33
CA ALA A 162 -0.20 1.93 6.19
C ALA A 162 0.30 3.22 6.84
N HIS A 163 1.58 3.23 7.21
CA HIS A 163 2.33 4.45 7.46
C HIS A 163 3.19 4.79 6.24
N VAL A 164 3.63 6.04 6.11
CA VAL A 164 4.75 6.33 5.19
C VAL A 164 5.95 5.47 5.59
N PRO A 165 6.70 4.89 4.62
CA PRO A 165 7.97 4.22 4.90
C PRO A 165 9.02 5.23 5.41
N PHE A 166 8.96 5.55 6.70
CA PHE A 166 9.77 6.63 7.29
C PHE A 166 11.12 6.12 7.80
N LEU A 167 11.20 4.87 8.27
CA LEU A 167 12.42 4.32 8.86
C LEU A 167 13.35 3.89 7.74
N ALA A 168 14.49 4.58 7.60
CA ALA A 168 15.56 4.15 6.71
C ALA A 168 16.24 2.90 7.26
N LEU A 169 16.49 1.94 6.36
CA LEU A 169 17.24 0.74 6.67
C LEU A 169 18.68 0.90 6.16
N ASP A 170 19.67 0.70 7.03
CA ASP A 170 21.09 0.81 6.69
C ASP A 170 21.68 -0.52 6.16
N GLN A 171 21.00 -1.64 6.43
CA GLN A 171 21.28 -2.96 5.90
C GLN A 171 19.96 -3.63 5.54
N SER A 172 19.75 -3.96 4.26
CA SER A 172 18.50 -4.57 3.82
C SER A 172 18.69 -5.57 2.70
N THR A 173 17.86 -6.60 2.73
CA THR A 173 17.60 -7.57 1.67
C THR A 173 16.13 -7.58 1.27
N LEU A 174 15.34 -6.62 1.78
CA LEU A 174 13.92 -6.53 1.46
C LEU A 174 13.74 -6.37 -0.05
N THR A 175 12.77 -7.09 -0.60
CA THR A 175 12.42 -7.00 -2.01
C THR A 175 10.91 -7.02 -2.15
N VAL A 176 10.39 -6.12 -2.98
CA VAL A 176 8.98 -6.08 -3.36
C VAL A 176 8.84 -6.58 -4.80
N HIS A 177 8.09 -7.67 -4.97
CA HIS A 177 7.78 -8.24 -6.27
C HIS A 177 6.35 -7.91 -6.67
N THR A 178 6.18 -7.32 -7.84
CA THR A 178 4.88 -7.00 -8.44
C THR A 178 4.82 -7.47 -9.90
N PRO A 179 3.64 -7.88 -10.41
CA PRO A 179 3.46 -8.31 -11.79
C PRO A 179 3.69 -7.20 -12.81
N VAL A 180 3.43 -5.94 -12.41
CA VAL A 180 3.70 -4.75 -13.21
C VAL A 180 4.95 -4.09 -12.64
N PRO A 181 6.08 -4.11 -13.35
CA PRO A 181 7.26 -3.37 -12.94
C PRO A 181 6.89 -1.89 -12.81
N GLY A 182 6.92 -1.36 -11.58
CA GLY A 182 6.90 0.08 -11.37
C GLY A 182 8.23 0.68 -11.80
N PRO A 183 8.28 2.00 -12.03
CA PRO A 183 9.56 2.68 -12.25
C PRO A 183 10.47 2.43 -11.04
N ARG A 184 11.62 1.78 -11.25
CA ARG A 184 12.68 1.58 -10.23
C ARG A 184 13.46 2.88 -9.92
N GLY A 185 12.90 4.06 -10.19
CA GLY A 185 13.70 5.28 -10.31
C GLY A 185 13.04 6.52 -9.73
N GLY A 186 13.44 6.87 -8.51
CA GLY A 186 13.66 8.26 -8.12
C GLY A 186 15.18 8.54 -8.18
N VAL A 187 15.56 9.77 -8.55
CA VAL A 187 16.96 10.19 -8.74
C VAL A 187 17.77 10.02 -7.44
N PRO A 188 19.07 9.66 -7.49
CA PRO A 188 19.90 9.52 -6.29
C PRO A 188 20.00 10.84 -5.51
N GLY A 189 19.44 10.86 -4.29
CA GLY A 189 19.54 11.97 -3.33
C GLY A 189 20.34 11.56 -2.10
N SER A 190 21.43 12.27 -1.84
CA SER A 190 22.41 12.03 -0.78
C SER A 190 21.85 12.09 0.65
N ARG A 191 22.49 11.30 1.52
CA ARG A 191 22.42 11.30 2.99
C ARG A 191 22.59 12.70 3.59
N ASN A 192 21.83 12.94 4.68
CA ASN A 192 21.75 14.10 5.58
C ASN A 192 20.76 15.21 5.18
N GLY A 193 19.58 15.16 5.79
CA GLY A 193 18.48 16.11 5.62
C GLY A 193 17.28 15.44 4.95
N LEU A 194 16.05 15.70 5.43
CA LEU A 194 14.85 15.34 4.68
C LEU A 194 14.85 16.15 3.38
N PRO A 195 14.64 15.55 2.20
CA PRO A 195 14.52 16.33 0.96
C PRO A 195 13.34 17.31 0.99
N GLU A 196 13.31 18.23 0.03
CA GLU A 196 12.12 19.05 -0.25
C GLU A 196 11.02 18.11 -0.74
N ARG A 197 9.83 18.14 -0.13
CA ARG A 197 8.75 17.20 -0.45
C ARG A 197 7.66 17.93 -1.19
N HIS A 198 7.28 17.45 -2.37
CA HIS A 198 6.19 18.04 -3.13
C HIS A 198 5.22 16.98 -3.66
N ILE A 199 3.92 17.26 -3.53
CA ILE A 199 2.87 16.53 -4.24
C ILE A 199 2.06 17.53 -5.05
N LYS A 200 2.05 17.37 -6.37
CA LYS A 200 1.22 18.20 -7.26
C LYS A 200 0.53 17.35 -8.30
N GLY A 201 -0.79 17.49 -8.40
CA GLY A 201 -1.55 16.82 -9.44
C GLY A 201 -3.05 16.79 -9.19
N THR A 202 -3.75 16.30 -10.19
CA THR A 202 -5.17 16.00 -10.20
C THR A 202 -5.37 14.53 -10.56
N LEU A 203 -6.10 13.86 -9.70
CA LEU A 203 -6.64 12.54 -9.96
C LEU A 203 -8.07 12.65 -10.47
N ASP A 204 -8.41 11.85 -11.47
CA ASP A 204 -9.79 11.60 -11.89
C ASP A 204 -10.16 10.11 -11.78
N GLN A 205 -11.15 9.80 -10.93
CA GLN A 205 -11.72 8.47 -10.70
C GLN A 205 -13.14 8.33 -11.27
N GLY A 206 -13.45 9.03 -12.39
CA GLY A 206 -14.70 8.79 -13.15
C GLY A 206 -15.97 9.26 -12.45
N GLY A 207 -15.81 10.12 -11.44
CA GLY A 207 -16.89 10.65 -10.60
C GLY A 207 -16.33 11.48 -9.45
N ARG A 208 -15.17 11.07 -8.91
CA ARG A 208 -14.41 11.84 -7.93
C ARG A 208 -13.15 12.42 -8.54
N LYS A 209 -12.89 13.70 -8.29
CA LYS A 209 -11.61 14.35 -8.58
C LYS A 209 -10.94 14.77 -7.30
N ILE A 210 -9.63 14.53 -7.22
CA ILE A 210 -8.81 14.89 -6.07
C ILE A 210 -7.64 15.70 -6.61
N LYS A 211 -7.58 16.98 -6.24
CA LYS A 211 -6.48 17.86 -6.59
C LYS A 211 -5.61 18.07 -5.35
N VAL A 212 -4.33 17.79 -5.46
CA VAL A 212 -3.35 17.97 -4.39
C VAL A 212 -2.31 18.99 -4.86
N ASN A 213 -2.01 19.95 -4.01
CA ASN A 213 -0.88 20.86 -4.16
C ASN A 213 -0.28 21.07 -2.77
N ALA A 214 0.73 20.28 -2.43
CA ALA A 214 1.36 20.26 -1.12
C ALA A 214 2.87 20.37 -1.25
N ASP A 215 3.50 21.14 -0.37
CA ASP A 215 4.93 21.42 -0.35
C ASP A 215 5.43 21.41 1.10
N ALA A 216 6.55 20.75 1.38
CA ALA A 216 7.26 20.83 2.66
C ALA A 216 8.75 21.13 2.41
N PRO A 217 9.32 22.17 3.05
CA PRO A 217 10.71 22.54 2.82
C PRO A 217 11.70 21.43 3.18
N ALA A 218 12.83 21.40 2.47
CA ALA A 218 13.94 20.51 2.80
C ALA A 218 14.40 20.70 4.26
N GLY A 219 14.63 19.59 4.95
CA GLY A 219 15.06 19.52 6.34
C GLY A 219 13.98 19.91 7.36
N ALA A 220 12.82 20.39 6.93
CA ALA A 220 11.74 20.75 7.83
C ALA A 220 10.96 19.50 8.29
N PRO A 221 10.44 19.50 9.53
CA PRO A 221 9.56 18.43 9.98
C PRO A 221 8.34 18.34 9.04
N PRO A 222 7.71 17.17 8.90
CA PRO A 222 6.51 17.02 8.08
C PRO A 222 5.39 18.02 8.39
N SER A 223 5.27 18.45 9.65
CA SER A 223 4.30 19.46 10.11
C SER A 223 4.55 20.88 9.61
N ALA A 224 5.69 21.14 8.97
CA ALA A 224 5.98 22.40 8.29
C ALA A 224 5.39 22.46 6.87
N ALA A 225 4.65 21.43 6.46
CA ALA A 225 4.00 21.38 5.16
C ALA A 225 2.97 22.49 5.00
N THR A 226 2.84 22.97 3.77
CA THR A 226 1.80 23.90 3.36
C THR A 226 1.15 23.37 2.09
N GLY A 227 -0.07 23.82 1.82
CA GLY A 227 -0.75 23.43 0.59
C GLY A 227 -2.23 23.19 0.78
N THR A 228 -2.85 22.67 -0.28
CA THR A 228 -4.28 22.45 -0.36
C THR A 228 -4.61 21.10 -0.98
N ILE A 229 -5.68 20.50 -0.49
CA ILE A 229 -6.33 19.34 -1.10
C ILE A 229 -7.77 19.73 -1.42
N THR A 230 -8.17 19.59 -2.67
CA THR A 230 -9.56 19.77 -3.09
C THR A 230 -10.11 18.43 -3.54
N ILE A 231 -11.22 18.00 -2.94
CA ILE A 231 -11.92 16.78 -3.32
C ILE A 231 -13.29 17.19 -3.83
N SER A 232 -13.64 16.75 -5.03
CA SER A 232 -14.96 16.97 -5.62
C SER A 232 -15.53 15.64 -6.10
N ASP A 233 -16.66 15.24 -5.54
CA ASP A 233 -17.45 14.10 -6.00
C ASP A 233 -18.65 14.60 -6.82
N GLY A 234 -18.80 14.11 -8.05
CA GLY A 234 -19.78 14.56 -9.04
C GLY A 234 -21.23 14.44 -8.61
N ALA A 235 -21.49 13.88 -7.41
CA ALA A 235 -22.81 13.70 -6.84
C ALA A 235 -23.23 14.69 -5.72
N ALA A 236 -22.34 15.39 -4.98
CA ALA A 236 -22.76 16.47 -4.03
C ALA A 236 -21.65 17.11 -3.18
N THR A 237 -20.58 16.39 -2.86
CA THR A 237 -19.61 16.83 -1.84
C THR A 237 -18.35 17.36 -2.50
N THR A 238 -18.14 18.66 -2.36
CA THR A 238 -16.86 19.32 -2.65
C THR A 238 -16.35 19.91 -1.35
N PHE A 239 -15.08 19.66 -1.04
CA PHE A 239 -14.43 20.29 0.10
C PHE A 239 -12.97 20.60 -0.21
N ASP A 240 -12.50 21.67 0.43
CA ASP A 240 -11.13 22.13 0.45
C ASP A 240 -10.54 21.88 1.82
N ALA A 241 -9.30 21.39 1.85
CA ALA A 241 -8.55 21.15 3.05
C ALA A 241 -7.18 21.81 2.94
N THR A 242 -6.69 22.36 4.05
CA THR A 242 -5.34 22.89 4.17
C THR A 242 -4.41 21.79 4.68
N VAL A 243 -3.33 21.53 3.95
CA VAL A 243 -2.33 20.54 4.33
C VAL A 243 -1.67 20.99 5.63
N THR A 244 -1.67 20.10 6.62
CA THR A 244 -1.02 20.31 7.92
C THR A 244 0.25 19.49 8.03
N GLU A 245 0.34 18.37 7.30
CA GLU A 245 1.50 17.50 7.31
C GLU A 245 1.71 16.90 5.91
N LEU A 246 2.96 16.81 5.50
CA LEU A 246 3.36 16.13 4.28
C LEU A 246 4.61 15.30 4.57
N ASP A 247 4.47 14.00 4.33
CA ASP A 247 5.56 13.05 4.39
C ASP A 247 5.65 12.32 3.06
N ALA A 248 6.87 12.13 2.57
CA ALA A 248 7.15 11.56 1.26
C ALA A 248 8.41 10.71 1.35
N SER A 249 8.39 9.60 0.62
CA SER A 249 9.51 8.70 0.48
C SER A 249 9.42 7.99 -0.86
N GLY A 250 10.27 8.43 -1.79
CA GLY A 250 10.42 7.86 -3.12
C GLY A 250 9.16 8.11 -3.94
N PRO A 251 8.51 7.07 -4.51
CA PRO A 251 7.29 7.29 -5.28
C PRO A 251 6.08 7.58 -4.38
N VAL A 252 6.17 7.43 -3.05
CA VAL A 252 5.01 7.56 -2.16
C VAL A 252 5.01 8.88 -1.43
N ALA A 253 3.85 9.51 -1.33
CA ALA A 253 3.65 10.58 -0.38
C ALA A 253 2.29 10.51 0.30
N ILE A 254 2.23 10.91 1.56
CA ILE A 254 1.02 11.05 2.34
C ILE A 254 0.90 12.50 2.79
N ALA A 255 -0.22 13.12 2.44
CA ALA A 255 -0.59 14.45 2.90
C ALA A 255 -1.77 14.35 3.87
N THR A 256 -1.57 14.81 5.10
CA THR A 256 -2.64 15.03 6.06
C THR A 256 -3.10 16.48 5.95
N ALA A 257 -4.40 16.69 5.86
CA ALA A 257 -4.99 18.02 5.76
C ALA A 257 -6.19 18.17 6.69
N THR A 258 -6.51 19.41 7.05
CA THR A 258 -7.73 19.76 7.79
C THR A 258 -8.72 20.41 6.84
N VAL A 259 -9.95 19.90 6.77
CA VAL A 259 -11.00 20.46 5.94
C VAL A 259 -11.34 21.87 6.42
N THR A 260 -11.16 22.86 5.54
CA THR A 260 -11.39 24.27 5.82
C THR A 260 -12.68 24.80 5.23
N ALA A 261 -13.17 24.19 4.15
CA ALA A 261 -14.41 24.57 3.50
C ALA A 261 -15.05 23.37 2.81
N GLY A 262 -16.37 23.39 2.61
CA GLY A 262 -17.07 22.38 1.84
C GLY A 262 -18.59 22.52 1.87
N SER A 263 -19.25 21.82 0.95
CA SER A 263 -20.72 21.77 0.89
C SER A 263 -21.33 21.02 2.08
N ASP A 264 -20.61 20.04 2.63
CA ASP A 264 -20.95 19.37 3.89
C ASP A 264 -20.23 20.03 5.07
N ARG A 265 -20.99 20.77 5.87
CA ARG A 265 -20.46 21.48 7.05
C ARG A 265 -19.98 20.54 8.15
N SER A 266 -20.45 19.30 8.20
CA SER A 266 -20.02 18.32 9.21
C SER A 266 -18.56 17.93 9.03
N LEU A 267 -17.98 18.15 7.84
CA LEU A 267 -16.60 17.82 7.53
C LEU A 267 -15.62 18.93 7.93
N ILE A 268 -16.07 20.17 8.11
CA ILE A 268 -15.19 21.30 8.42
C ILE A 268 -14.52 21.09 9.79
N GLY A 269 -13.20 21.29 9.84
CA GLY A 269 -12.36 21.06 11.02
C GLY A 269 -11.93 19.60 11.20
N ARG A 270 -12.42 18.68 10.37
CA ARG A 270 -12.01 17.27 10.40
C ARG A 270 -10.70 17.08 9.64
N ARG A 271 -9.90 16.12 10.09
CA ARG A 271 -8.68 15.70 9.39
C ARG A 271 -9.01 14.69 8.29
N ILE A 272 -8.27 14.80 7.20
CA ILE A 272 -8.26 13.86 6.07
C ILE A 272 -6.82 13.44 5.82
N SER A 273 -6.64 12.27 5.25
CA SER A 273 -5.34 11.81 4.78
C SER A 273 -5.46 11.36 3.34
N VAL A 274 -4.48 11.75 2.53
CA VAL A 274 -4.38 11.41 1.12
C VAL A 274 -3.05 10.74 0.88
N SER A 275 -3.08 9.50 0.38
CA SER A 275 -1.87 8.77 0.01
C SER A 275 -1.75 8.67 -1.50
N VAL A 276 -0.55 8.92 -2.01
CA VAL A 276 -0.27 8.98 -3.44
C VAL A 276 0.97 8.21 -3.82
N TYR A 277 0.95 7.61 -5.02
CA TYR A 277 2.08 6.91 -5.63
C TYR A 277 2.41 7.49 -7.02
N ASP A 278 3.67 7.85 -7.25
CA ASP A 278 4.23 8.32 -8.52
C ASP A 278 4.27 7.17 -9.55
N GLY A 279 3.74 7.43 -10.75
CA GLY A 279 3.34 6.38 -11.71
C GLY A 279 1.83 6.32 -11.96
N GLY A 280 1.10 7.35 -11.52
CA GLY A 280 -0.28 7.60 -11.93
C GLY A 280 -1.33 6.73 -11.23
N ARG A 281 -1.00 6.09 -10.11
CA ARG A 281 -1.94 5.30 -9.32
C ARG A 281 -2.12 5.96 -7.97
N PHE A 282 -3.34 6.42 -7.72
CA PHE A 282 -3.75 7.05 -6.48
C PHE A 282 -4.81 6.19 -5.87
N ASP A 283 -4.78 6.07 -4.54
CA ASP A 283 -5.65 5.13 -3.89
C ASP A 283 -6.86 5.71 -3.20
N TRP A 284 -6.68 6.77 -2.41
CA TRP A 284 -7.77 7.18 -1.54
C TRP A 284 -7.57 8.54 -0.86
N ALA A 285 -8.70 9.07 -0.38
CA ALA A 285 -8.77 10.12 0.60
C ALA A 285 -9.87 9.72 1.59
N ASP A 286 -9.57 9.38 2.85
CA ASP A 286 -10.65 9.31 3.85
C ASP A 286 -10.98 10.70 4.34
N VAL A 287 -12.27 10.86 4.58
CA VAL A 287 -12.74 11.69 5.68
C VAL A 287 -13.13 10.72 6.78
N VAL A 288 -12.23 10.53 7.74
CA VAL A 288 -12.40 9.52 8.79
C VAL A 288 -13.79 9.67 9.44
N PRO A 289 -14.57 8.61 9.72
CA PRO A 289 -15.90 8.72 10.32
C PRO A 289 -15.90 9.38 11.70
N PRO A 290 -17.04 9.93 12.19
CA PRO A 290 -17.12 10.49 13.53
C PRO A 290 -16.69 9.46 14.59
N GLY A 291 -15.74 9.81 15.45
CA GLY A 291 -15.22 8.94 16.52
C GLY A 291 -13.93 8.18 16.19
N GLN A 292 -13.37 8.34 14.99
CA GLN A 292 -12.01 7.91 14.65
C GLN A 292 -11.11 9.14 14.43
N GLU A 293 -9.82 9.01 14.75
CA GLU A 293 -8.81 10.06 14.63
C GLU A 293 -7.82 9.70 13.52
N VAL A 294 -7.58 10.63 12.58
CA VAL A 294 -6.42 10.53 11.67
C VAL A 294 -5.21 10.93 12.48
N LEU A 295 -4.39 9.96 12.87
CA LEU A 295 -3.11 10.29 13.47
C LEU A 295 -2.15 10.81 12.38
N PRO A 296 -1.17 11.64 12.78
CA PRO A 296 -0.10 12.05 11.88
C PRO A 296 0.50 10.86 11.13
N TYR A 297 0.80 11.03 9.84
CA TYR A 297 1.49 10.04 8.98
C TYR A 297 0.71 8.76 8.63
N GLN A 298 -0.55 8.64 9.06
CA GLN A 298 -1.38 7.49 8.74
C GLN A 298 -2.16 7.68 7.44
N GLY A 299 -2.20 6.64 6.61
CA GLY A 299 -3.16 6.54 5.52
C GLY A 299 -3.63 5.11 5.30
N VAL A 300 -4.87 4.92 4.86
CA VAL A 300 -5.41 3.61 4.45
C VAL A 300 -5.15 3.46 2.97
N VAL A 301 -4.35 2.52 2.48
CA VAL A 301 -4.06 2.38 1.05
C VAL A 301 -4.97 1.26 0.46
N PRO A 302 -6.18 1.55 -0.08
CA PRO A 302 -7.09 0.54 -0.61
C PRO A 302 -7.08 0.56 -2.15
N TRP A 303 -6.32 -0.35 -2.76
CA TRP A 303 -5.97 -0.35 -4.20
C TRP A 303 -7.17 -0.24 -5.16
N ARG A 304 -7.38 0.94 -5.76
CA ARG A 304 -8.22 1.16 -6.96
C ARG A 304 -7.40 1.81 -8.07
N PRO A 305 -7.34 1.22 -9.28
CA PRO A 305 -6.65 1.86 -10.39
C PRO A 305 -7.32 3.19 -10.74
N ALA A 306 -6.51 4.25 -10.82
CA ALA A 306 -6.92 5.55 -11.34
C ALA A 306 -7.30 5.45 -12.83
N ILE A 307 -8.28 6.26 -13.26
CA ILE A 307 -8.65 6.34 -14.68
C ILE A 307 -7.69 7.29 -15.42
N ARG A 308 -7.32 8.42 -14.80
CA ARG A 308 -6.29 9.38 -15.27
C ARG A 308 -5.60 10.06 -14.09
N SER A 309 -4.29 10.31 -14.21
CA SER A 309 -3.48 11.05 -13.23
C SER A 309 -2.37 11.83 -13.94
N ASP A 310 -2.14 13.08 -13.53
CA ASP A 310 -0.99 13.91 -13.89
C ASP A 310 -0.09 14.20 -12.67
N LEU A 311 -0.20 13.36 -11.64
CA LEU A 311 0.42 13.62 -10.36
C LEU A 311 1.92 13.30 -10.35
N THR A 312 2.67 14.23 -9.76
CA THR A 312 4.12 14.14 -9.56
C THR A 312 4.42 14.15 -8.06
N VAL A 313 5.20 13.17 -7.60
CA VAL A 313 5.83 13.18 -6.26
C VAL A 313 7.31 13.41 -6.48
N LEU A 314 7.87 14.44 -5.85
CA LEU A 314 9.31 14.71 -5.88
C LEU A 314 9.83 14.69 -4.44
N ASP A 315 10.86 13.86 -4.23
CA ASP A 315 11.88 13.95 -3.18
C ASP A 315 13.12 14.64 -3.78
#